data_AF-A0A840PCE5-F1
#
_entry.id   AF-A0A840PCE5-F1
#
_cell.length_a   1.000
_cell.length_b   1.000
_cell.length_c   1.000
_cell.angle_alpha   90.00
_cell.angle_beta   90.00
_cell.angle_gamma   90.00
#
_symmetry.space_group_name_H-M   'P 1'
#
loop_
_entity.id
_entity.type
_entity.pdbx_description
1 polymer ?
#
loop_
_entity_poly.entity_id
_entity_poly.type
_entity_poly.pdbx_seq_one_letter_code
_entity_poly.pdbx_strand_id
1 'polypeptide(L)' 'MRRTVRPGAWADRPVVVIIPSGGPSAPAQRLAALSTRGRLLVAPTTDHYVHAARPDLVIAAIRDVAASS' A
#
# COMPACT_ATOMS: atom_id res chain seq x y z
N MET A 1 -21.83 -13.67 -6.99
CA MET A 1 -21.99 -12.23 -6.72
C MET A 1 -20.69 -11.51 -7.09
N ARG A 2 -20.65 -10.73 -8.18
CA ARG A 2 -19.42 -10.03 -8.63
C ARG A 2 -19.31 -8.70 -7.88
N ARG A 3 -18.54 -8.66 -6.79
CA ARG A 3 -18.31 -7.43 -6.02
C ARG A 3 -17.42 -6.50 -6.86
N THR A 4 -17.97 -5.40 -7.37
CA THR A 4 -17.19 -4.42 -8.12
C THR A 4 -16.30 -3.67 -7.13
N VAL A 5 -14.99 -3.87 -7.24
CA VAL A 5 -13.96 -3.09 -6.55
C VAL A 5 -13.95 -1.70 -7.20
N ARG A 6 -14.46 -0.68 -6.51
CA ARG A 6 -14.51 0.71 -7.00
C ARG A 6 -13.50 1.56 -6.23
N PRO A 7 -12.85 2.55 -6.87
CA PRO A 7 -12.06 3.53 -6.15
C PRO A 7 -12.86 4.18 -5.01
N GLY A 8 -12.22 4.44 -3.87
CA GLY A 8 -12.86 5.02 -2.70
C GLY A 8 -13.80 4.09 -1.92
N ALA A 9 -13.87 2.79 -2.23
CA ALA A 9 -14.71 1.83 -1.49
C ALA A 9 -14.37 1.72 0.01
N TRP A 10 -13.22 2.21 0.44
CA TRP A 10 -12.77 2.29 1.84
C TRP A 10 -12.85 3.71 2.42
N ALA A 11 -13.57 4.63 1.76
CA ALA A 11 -13.66 6.04 2.11
C ALA A 11 -12.26 6.64 2.31
N ASP A 12 -12.03 7.35 3.40
CA ASP A 12 -10.79 8.05 3.74
C ASP A 12 -9.88 7.26 4.68
N ARG A 13 -10.10 5.95 4.87
CA ARG A 13 -9.23 5.13 5.73
C ARG A 13 -7.76 5.25 5.32
N PRO A 14 -6.82 5.54 6.24
CA PRO A 14 -5.41 5.64 5.88
C PRO A 14 -4.88 4.28 5.41
N VAL A 15 -4.35 4.23 4.19
CA VAL A 15 -3.83 3.00 3.57
C VAL A 15 -2.50 3.28 2.89
N VAL A 16 -1.53 2.39 3.13
CA VAL A 16 -0.25 2.38 2.43
C VAL A 16 -0.05 0.98 1.84
N VAL A 17 0.14 0.90 0.52
CA VAL A 17 0.49 -0.32 -0.19
C VAL A 17 1.98 -0.25 -0.50
N ILE A 18 2.74 -1.30 -0.18
CA ILE A 18 4.19 -1.35 -0.41
C ILE A 18 4.49 -2.52 -1.33
N ILE A 19 5.23 -2.28 -2.41
CA ILE A 19 5.71 -3.31 -3.34
C ILE A 19 7.23 -3.24 -3.51
N PRO A 20 7.92 -4.34 -3.85
CA PRO A 20 9.32 -4.27 -4.28
C PRO A 20 9.45 -3.61 -5.66
N SER A 21 10.66 -3.17 -5.96
CA SER A 21 11.07 -2.76 -7.30
C SER A 21 10.88 -3.89 -8.31
N GLY A 22 10.27 -3.57 -9.46
CA GLY A 22 9.85 -4.58 -10.44
C GLY A 22 8.57 -5.36 -10.06
N GLY A 23 7.98 -5.06 -8.90
CA GLY A 23 6.71 -5.65 -8.47
C GLY A 23 5.49 -5.19 -9.29
N PRO A 24 4.33 -5.85 -9.12
CA PRO A 24 3.14 -5.59 -9.93
C PRO A 24 2.48 -4.25 -9.58
N SER A 25 2.85 -3.19 -10.30
CA SER A 25 2.39 -1.81 -10.05
C SER A 25 0.89 -1.60 -10.25
N ALA A 26 0.29 -2.14 -11.33
CA ALA A 26 -1.12 -1.89 -11.65
C ALA A 26 -2.10 -2.47 -10.60
N PRO A 27 -1.95 -3.72 -10.12
CA PRO A 27 -2.75 -4.21 -8.98
C PRO A 27 -2.54 -3.39 -7.70
N ALA A 28 -1.31 -2.97 -7.41
CA ALA A 28 -0.99 -2.19 -6.22
C ALA A 28 -1.62 -0.79 -6.26
N GLN A 29 -1.62 -0.14 -7.44
CA GLN A 29 -2.33 1.12 -7.67
C GLN A 29 -3.83 0.97 -7.47
N ARG A 30 -4.44 -0.11 -8.00
CA ARG A 30 -5.88 -0.38 -7.79
C ARG A 30 -6.22 -0.60 -6.31
N LEU A 31 -5.34 -1.26 -5.57
CA LEU A 31 -5.51 -1.48 -4.13
C LEU A 31 -5.41 -0.16 -3.35
N ALA A 32 -4.39 0.67 -3.64
CA ALA A 32 -4.25 1.98 -3.02
C ALA A 32 -5.46 2.88 -3.32
N ALA A 33 -5.97 2.85 -4.55
CA ALA A 33 -7.13 3.63 -4.98
C ALA A 33 -8.45 3.24 -4.26
N LEU A 34 -8.49 2.16 -3.48
CA LEU A 34 -9.67 1.85 -2.66
C LEU A 34 -9.91 2.88 -1.56
N SER A 35 -8.88 3.61 -1.13
CA SER A 35 -9.01 4.72 -0.20
C SER A 35 -8.70 6.04 -0.90
N THR A 36 -9.43 7.11 -0.55
CA THR A 36 -9.11 8.48 -0.99
C THR A 36 -7.80 9.00 -0.36
N ARG A 37 -7.35 8.40 0.74
CA ARG A 37 -6.05 8.64 1.40
C ARG A 37 -5.04 7.52 1.15
N GLY A 38 -5.29 6.67 0.17
CA GLY A 38 -4.40 5.56 -0.20
C GLY A 38 -3.12 6.02 -0.87
N ARG A 39 -1.99 5.43 -0.48
CA ARG A 39 -0.67 5.70 -1.05
C ARG A 39 -0.01 4.40 -1.51
N LEU A 40 0.73 4.45 -2.62
CA LEU A 40 1.58 3.35 -3.09
C LEU A 40 3.05 3.74 -2.91
N LEU A 41 3.82 2.88 -2.23
CA LEU A 41 5.26 2.99 -2.09
C LEU A 41 5.96 1.84 -2.83
N VAL A 42 7.00 2.17 -3.58
CA VAL A 42 7.89 1.18 -4.19
C VAL A 42 9.16 1.12 -3.34
N ALA A 43 9.39 0.02 -2.66
CA ALA A 43 10.61 -0.21 -1.90
C ALA A 43 11.78 -0.45 -2.86
N PRO A 44 12.96 0.14 -2.64
CA PRO A 44 14.14 -0.08 -3.47
C PRO A 44 14.83 -1.39 -3.05
N THR A 45 14.10 -2.49 -3.22
CA THR A 45 14.54 -3.87 -3.10
C THR A 45 13.78 -4.68 -4.14
N THR A 46 14.38 -5.73 -4.68
CA THR A 46 13.70 -6.72 -5.53
C THR A 46 13.10 -7.87 -4.71
N ASP A 47 13.37 -7.93 -3.40
CA ASP A 47 12.92 -9.02 -2.54
C ASP A 47 11.40 -9.01 -2.36
N HIS A 48 10.80 -10.19 -2.48
CA HIS A 48 9.36 -10.36 -2.23
C HIS A 48 8.99 -10.01 -0.77
N TYR A 49 9.87 -10.36 0.18
CA TYR A 49 9.69 -10.07 1.60
C TYR A 49 10.19 -8.68 1.98
N VAL A 50 9.50 -7.66 1.49
CA VAL A 50 9.87 -6.24 1.73
C VAL A 50 10.02 -5.91 3.21
N HIS A 51 9.22 -6.52 4.09
CA HIS A 51 9.31 -6.30 5.55
C HIS A 51 10.61 -6.83 6.16
N ALA A 52 11.22 -7.86 5.57
CA ALA A 52 12.50 -8.39 6.01
C ALA A 52 13.67 -7.61 5.40
N ALA A 53 13.56 -7.26 4.11
CA ALA A 53 14.62 -6.54 3.39
C ALA A 53 14.69 -5.05 3.76
N ARG A 54 13.53 -4.42 4.01
CA ARG A 54 13.35 -2.98 4.32
C ARG A 54 12.40 -2.78 5.51
N PRO A 55 12.78 -3.28 6.71
CA PRO A 55 11.95 -3.15 7.91
C PRO A 55 11.73 -1.69 8.30
N ASP A 56 12.70 -0.82 8.04
CA ASP A 56 12.63 0.63 8.27
C ASP A 56 11.46 1.28 7.53
N LEU A 57 11.29 0.95 6.25
CA LEU A 57 10.21 1.47 5.41
C LEU A 57 8.84 1.00 5.91
N VAL A 58 8.73 -0.29 6.26
CA VAL A 58 7.48 -0.86 6.77
C VAL A 58 7.09 -0.26 8.12
N ILE A 59 8.04 -0.12 9.04
CA ILE A 59 7.78 0.49 10.36
C ILE A 59 7.36 1.97 10.21
N ALA A 60 8.02 2.73 9.33
CA ALA A 60 7.62 4.10 9.04
C ALA A 60 6.19 4.19 8.50
N ALA A 61 5.83 3.32 7.55
CA ALA A 61 4.47 3.26 7.01
C ALA A 61 3.41 2.91 8.08
N ILE A 62 3.73 2.00 9.00
CA ILE A 62 2.84 1.65 10.13
C ILE A 62 2.62 2.87 11.03
N ARG A 63 3.68 3.59 11.40
CA ARG A 63 3.60 4.80 12.23
C ARG A 63 2.76 5.88 11.58
N ASP A 64 2.96 6.11 10.29
CA ASP A 64 2.17 7.05 9.49
C ASP A 64 0.67 6.76 9.55
N VAL A 65 0.29 5.48 9.37
CA VAL A 65 -1.12 5.04 9.40
C VAL A 65 -1.69 5.19 10.82
N ALA A 66 -0.93 4.81 11.85
CA ALA A 66 -1.35 4.92 13.24
C ALA A 66 -1.55 6.39 13.68
N ALA A 67 -0.72 7.31 13.21
CA ALA A 67 -0.85 8.75 13.48
C ALA A 67 -1.95 9.43 12.66
N SER A 68 -2.48 8.76 11.64
CA SER A 68 -3.52 9.27 10.72
C SER A 68 -4.94 8.84 11.10
N SER A 69 -5.09 8.08 12.19
CA SER A 69 -6.35 7.50 12.69
C SER A 69 -7.05 8.40 13.69
#